data_AF-A0A1I3DXQ4-F1
#
_entry.id   AF-A0A1I3DXQ4-F1
#
_cell.length_a   1.000
_cell.length_b   1.000
_cell.length_c   1.000
_cell.angle_alpha   90.00
_cell.angle_beta   90.00
_cell.angle_gamma   90.00
#
_symmetry.space_group_name_H-M   'P 1'
#
loop_
_entity.id
_entity.type
_entity.pdbx_description
1 polymer ?
#
loop_
_entity_poly.entity_id
_entity_poly.type
_entity_poly.pdbx_seq_one_letter_code
_entity_poly.pdbx_strand_id
1 'polypeptide(L)'
;MNLTVETLFPESEQEDESIVTALSHQDIVVALSAALAPKKVAVLHMLYPRTDARTHRSLDSLVAALHGHGLHQVAHLVAQEAHYLLFKDPVKAWRAFQEIRNDSLAIGVHLYYNGLVGQAAEQVLDVDAHRKG
;
A
#
# COMPACT_ATOMS: atom_id res chain seq x y z
N MET A 1 3.06 -16.02 11.86
CA MET A 1 3.09 -16.41 10.44
C MET A 1 4.49 -16.13 9.94
N ASN A 2 5.20 -17.17 9.54
CA ASN A 2 6.47 -17.04 8.85
C ASN A 2 6.13 -16.90 7.36
N LEU A 3 6.55 -15.80 6.74
CA LEU A 3 6.55 -15.67 5.29
C LEU A 3 7.58 -16.68 4.78
N THR A 4 7.15 -17.78 4.17
CA THR A 4 8.09 -18.76 3.60
C THR A 4 8.54 -18.24 2.25
N VAL A 5 9.85 -18.17 2.04
CA VAL A 5 10.48 -17.66 0.80
C VAL A 5 10.00 -18.44 -0.44
N GLU A 6 9.55 -19.69 -0.25
CA GLU A 6 8.91 -20.53 -1.27
C GLU A 6 7.72 -19.85 -1.98
N THR A 7 6.97 -18.97 -1.29
CA THR A 7 5.85 -18.23 -1.92
C THR A 7 6.30 -17.18 -2.95
N LEU A 8 7.59 -16.87 -3.04
CA LEU A 8 8.16 -15.98 -4.04
C LEU A 8 8.67 -16.73 -5.28
N PHE A 9 8.74 -18.06 -5.23
CA PHE A 9 9.06 -18.86 -6.41
C PHE A 9 7.76 -19.22 -7.12
N PRO A 10 7.61 -18.92 -8.43
CA PRO A 10 6.46 -19.39 -9.18
C PRO A 10 6.47 -20.93 -9.22
N GLU A 11 5.32 -21.56 -8.98
CA GLU A 11 5.13 -23.00 -9.18
C GLU A 11 5.39 -23.32 -10.66
N SER A 12 6.62 -23.73 -10.96
CA SER A 12 7.07 -24.08 -12.30
C SER A 12 7.03 -25.61 -12.41
N GLU A 13 6.50 -26.15 -13.50
CA GLU A 13 6.40 -27.62 -13.73
C GLU A 13 7.78 -28.33 -13.85
N GLN A 14 8.89 -27.60 -13.75
CA GLN A 14 10.27 -28.11 -13.76
C GLN A 14 10.97 -27.73 -12.45
N GLU A 15 10.66 -28.47 -11.39
CA GLU A 15 11.22 -28.26 -10.04
C GLU A 15 12.76 -28.45 -9.97
N ASP A 16 13.37 -29.15 -10.92
CA ASP A 16 14.79 -29.55 -10.86
C ASP A 16 15.80 -28.54 -11.44
N GLU A 17 15.39 -27.45 -12.10
CA GLU A 17 16.33 -26.46 -12.69
C GLU A 17 16.13 -25.00 -12.22
N SER A 18 15.04 -24.68 -11.50
CA SER A 18 14.76 -23.29 -11.12
C SER A 18 15.46 -22.84 -9.83
N ILE A 19 16.80 -22.81 -9.85
CA ILE A 19 17.62 -22.32 -8.72
C ILE A 19 17.59 -20.80 -8.53
N VAL A 20 17.13 -20.04 -9.53
CA VAL A 20 17.06 -18.58 -9.52
C VAL A 20 15.85 -18.10 -10.31
N THR A 21 15.15 -17.09 -9.81
CA THR A 21 14.08 -16.39 -10.53
C THR A 21 14.22 -14.87 -10.32
N ALA A 22 13.68 -14.09 -11.24
CA ALA A 22 13.64 -12.64 -11.13
C ALA A 22 12.35 -12.21 -10.42
N LEU A 23 12.46 -11.30 -9.46
CA LEU A 23 11.33 -10.69 -8.77
C LEU A 23 11.32 -9.19 -9.00
N SER A 24 10.15 -8.66 -9.34
CA SER A 24 9.91 -7.24 -9.32
C SER A 24 9.59 -6.76 -7.90
N HIS A 25 9.70 -5.45 -7.69
CA HIS A 25 9.24 -4.82 -6.46
C HIS A 25 7.75 -5.13 -6.19
N GLN A 26 6.91 -5.12 -7.23
CA GLN A 26 5.49 -5.41 -7.11
C GLN A 26 5.23 -6.82 -6.59
N ASP A 27 5.98 -7.82 -7.08
CA ASP A 27 5.82 -9.22 -6.69
C ASP A 27 6.06 -9.40 -5.18
N ILE A 28 7.08 -8.72 -4.65
CA ILE A 28 7.42 -8.75 -3.21
C ILE A 28 6.25 -8.20 -2.37
N VAL A 29 5.68 -7.07 -2.76
CA VAL A 29 4.61 -6.42 -1.98
C VAL A 29 3.28 -7.17 -2.12
N VAL A 30 3.00 -7.72 -3.30
CA VAL A 30 1.85 -8.59 -3.52
C VAL A 30 1.94 -9.81 -2.60
N ALA A 31 3.08 -10.53 -2.60
CA ALA A 31 3.29 -11.69 -1.73
C ALA A 31 3.18 -11.34 -0.24
N LEU A 32 3.76 -10.20 0.18
CA LEU A 32 3.59 -9.69 1.54
C LEU A 32 2.12 -9.45 1.88
N SER A 33 1.36 -8.79 0.99
CA SER A 33 -0.06 -8.52 1.23
C SER A 33 -0.90 -9.79 1.28
N ALA A 34 -0.55 -10.83 0.52
CA ALA A 34 -1.20 -12.13 0.56
C ALA A 34 -0.95 -12.83 1.91
N ALA A 35 0.30 -12.84 2.39
CA ALA A 35 0.64 -13.42 3.68
C ALA A 35 -0.02 -12.69 4.87
N LEU A 36 -0.36 -11.42 4.70
CA LEU A 36 -1.06 -10.62 5.71
C LEU A 36 -2.60 -10.67 5.58
N ALA A 37 -3.14 -11.31 4.55
CA ALA A 37 -4.58 -11.36 4.26
C ALA A 37 -5.45 -11.83 5.45
N PRO A 38 -5.06 -12.86 6.24
CA PRO A 38 -5.88 -13.30 7.38
C PRO A 38 -6.05 -12.23 8.46
N LYS A 39 -5.16 -11.21 8.49
CA LYS A 39 -5.20 -10.09 9.43
C LYS A 39 -5.83 -8.84 8.83
N LYS A 40 -6.31 -8.89 7.58
CA LYS A 40 -6.88 -7.75 6.85
C LYS A 40 -5.96 -6.53 6.87
N VAL A 41 -4.66 -6.74 6.63
CA VAL A 41 -3.70 -5.64 6.57
C VAL A 41 -3.62 -5.11 5.15
N ALA A 42 -3.86 -3.82 4.96
CA ALA A 42 -3.61 -3.11 3.71
C ALA A 42 -2.22 -2.49 3.71
N VAL A 43 -1.58 -2.50 2.54
CA VAL A 43 -0.28 -1.85 2.31
C VAL A 43 -0.47 -0.74 1.29
N LEU A 44 -0.11 0.49 1.68
CA LEU A 44 -0.01 1.63 0.77
C LEU A 44 1.46 1.86 0.45
N HIS A 45 1.79 1.88 -0.83
CA HIS A 45 3.10 2.28 -1.34
C HIS A 45 3.03 3.71 -1.89
N MET A 46 3.80 4.61 -1.29
CA MET A 46 3.82 6.04 -1.58
C MET A 46 4.97 6.37 -2.55
N LEU A 47 4.68 7.14 -3.60
CA LEU A 47 5.63 7.57 -4.61
C LEU A 47 5.82 9.09 -4.51
N TYR A 48 6.93 9.53 -3.91
CA TYR A 48 7.27 10.94 -3.77
C TYR A 48 7.96 11.46 -5.05
N PRO A 49 7.50 12.58 -5.65
CA PRO A 49 8.16 13.14 -6.82
C PRO A 49 9.56 13.65 -6.48
N ARG A 50 10.46 13.66 -7.47
CA ARG A 50 11.80 14.24 -7.29
C ARG A 50 11.68 15.76 -7.12
N THR A 51 11.84 16.18 -5.87
CA THR A 51 11.89 17.53 -5.30
C THR A 51 12.02 18.71 -6.29
N ASP A 52 10.92 19.45 -6.47
CA ASP A 52 10.95 20.88 -6.72
C ASP A 52 10.10 21.64 -5.67
N ALA A 53 10.18 22.96 -5.62
CA ALA A 53 9.47 23.77 -4.62
C ALA A 53 7.94 23.72 -4.74
N ARG A 54 7.39 23.31 -5.89
CA ARG A 54 5.94 23.14 -6.09
C ARG A 54 5.48 21.83 -5.44
N THR A 55 6.25 20.75 -5.59
CA THR A 55 5.99 19.47 -4.94
C THR A 55 5.94 19.59 -3.42
N HIS A 56 6.85 20.36 -2.81
CA HIS A 56 6.86 20.57 -1.35
C HIS A 56 5.57 21.22 -0.85
N ARG A 57 5.06 22.25 -1.55
CA ARG A 57 3.79 22.90 -1.17
C ARG A 57 2.59 21.95 -1.30
N SER A 58 2.58 21.10 -2.32
CA SER A 58 1.54 20.08 -2.48
C SER A 58 1.62 19.04 -1.35
N LEU A 59 2.83 18.59 -0.97
CA LEU A 59 3.02 17.67 0.15
C LEU A 59 2.55 18.28 1.48
N ASP A 60 2.91 19.54 1.77
CA ASP A 60 2.47 20.24 2.98
C ASP A 60 0.94 20.37 3.04
N SER A 61 0.31 20.65 1.89
CA SER A 61 -1.15 20.75 1.78
C SER A 61 -1.82 19.41 2.06
N LEU A 62 -1.29 18.31 1.51
CA LEU A 62 -1.77 16.96 1.80
C LEU A 62 -1.60 16.60 3.28
N VAL A 63 -0.44 16.91 3.88
CA VAL A 63 -0.20 16.67 5.33
C VAL A 63 -1.23 17.43 6.18
N ALA A 64 -1.51 18.68 5.84
CA ALA A 64 -2.54 19.47 6.52
C ALA A 64 -3.95 18.89 6.36
N ALA A 65 -4.32 18.43 5.15
CA ALA A 65 -5.60 17.79 4.88
C ALA A 65 -5.76 16.48 5.68
N LEU A 66 -4.75 15.60 5.64
CA LEU A 66 -4.73 14.36 6.42
C LEU A 66 -4.88 14.65 7.92
N HIS A 67 -4.20 15.68 8.43
CA HIS A 67 -4.34 16.10 9.82
C HIS A 67 -5.75 16.62 10.14
N GLY A 68 -6.33 17.43 9.26
CA GLY A 68 -7.69 17.96 9.38
C GLY A 68 -8.78 16.88 9.37
N HIS A 69 -8.56 15.79 8.64
CA HIS A 69 -9.45 14.62 8.60
C HIS A 69 -9.21 13.61 9.74
N GLY A 70 -8.37 13.96 10.73
CA GLY A 70 -8.10 13.12 11.90
C GLY A 70 -7.11 11.97 11.65
N LEU A 71 -6.43 11.94 10.50
CA LEU A 71 -5.42 10.95 10.14
C LEU A 71 -4.02 11.36 10.62
N HIS A 72 -3.89 11.82 11.87
CA HIS A 72 -2.66 12.45 12.40
C HIS A 72 -1.41 11.58 12.24
N GLN A 73 -1.51 10.27 12.49
CA GLN A 73 -0.36 9.36 12.33
C GLN A 73 0.03 9.18 10.85
N VAL A 74 -0.95 9.14 9.94
CA VAL A 74 -0.70 9.08 8.50
C VAL A 74 -0.01 10.37 8.05
N ALA A 75 -0.54 11.52 8.47
CA ALA A 75 0.05 12.83 8.18
C ALA A 75 1.52 12.90 8.64
N HIS A 76 1.81 12.43 9.86
CA HIS A 76 3.17 12.39 10.39
C HIS A 76 4.12 11.53 9.55
N LEU A 77 3.69 10.32 9.15
CA LEU A 77 4.51 9.42 8.35
C LEU A 77 4.70 9.91 6.91
N VAL A 78 3.67 10.55 6.32
CA VAL A 78 3.76 11.18 5.00
C VAL A 78 4.71 12.38 5.03
N ALA A 79 4.69 13.19 6.09
CA ALA A 79 5.64 14.29 6.27
C ALA A 79 7.10 13.81 6.43
N GLN A 80 7.31 12.57 6.86
CA GLN A 80 8.62 11.91 6.92
C GLN A 80 8.97 11.17 5.62
N GLU A 81 8.15 11.32 4.58
CA GLU A 81 8.31 10.64 3.29
C GLU A 81 8.37 9.11 3.42
N ALA A 82 7.59 8.54 4.35
CA ALA A 82 7.48 7.09 4.49
C ALA A 82 6.93 6.47 3.19
N HIS A 83 7.69 5.53 2.62
CA HIS A 83 7.34 4.88 1.35
C HIS A 83 6.30 3.78 1.51
N TYR A 84 6.17 3.18 2.69
CA TYR A 84 5.17 2.16 2.98
C TYR A 84 4.40 2.47 4.24
N LEU A 85 3.08 2.34 4.16
CA LEU A 85 2.19 2.40 5.31
C LEU A 85 1.40 1.09 5.40
N LEU A 86 1.39 0.49 6.60
CA LEU A 86 0.62 -0.73 6.88
C LEU A 86 -0.57 -0.39 7.78
N PHE A 87 -1.76 -0.79 7.35
CA PHE A 87 -3.00 -0.53 8.08
C PHE A 87 -3.63 -1.84 8.51
N LYS A 88 -3.77 -2.06 9.82
CA LYS A 88 -4.51 -3.21 10.39
C LYS A 88 -6.04 -3.02 10.38
N ASP A 89 -6.49 -1.83 10.01
CA ASP A 89 -7.90 -1.44 9.99
C ASP A 89 -8.28 -1.06 8.55
N PRO A 90 -9.08 -1.89 7.86
CA PRO A 90 -9.53 -1.64 6.50
C PRO A 90 -10.23 -0.29 6.32
N VAL A 91 -10.98 0.18 7.32
CA VAL A 91 -11.70 1.45 7.26
C VAL A 91 -10.72 2.63 7.22
N LYS A 92 -9.69 2.59 8.07
CA LYS A 92 -8.64 3.61 8.09
C LYS A 92 -7.76 3.56 6.84
N ALA A 93 -7.46 2.35 6.36
CA ALA A 93 -6.72 2.16 5.11
C ALA A 93 -7.47 2.79 3.93
N TRP A 94 -8.77 2.48 3.82
CA TRP A 94 -9.62 3.02 2.77
C TRP A 94 -9.68 4.54 2.80
N ARG A 95 -9.94 5.13 3.98
CA ARG A 95 -9.95 6.60 4.14
C ARG A 95 -8.62 7.23 3.74
N ALA A 96 -7.51 6.75 4.29
CA ALA A 96 -6.19 7.30 3.96
C ALA A 96 -5.87 7.19 2.46
N PHE A 97 -6.18 6.04 1.85
CA PHE A 97 -6.00 5.83 0.42
C PHE A 97 -6.80 6.83 -0.43
N GLN A 98 -8.08 7.04 -0.11
CA GLN A 98 -8.93 8.00 -0.83
C GLN A 98 -8.40 9.43 -0.68
N GLU A 99 -8.02 9.84 0.53
CA GLU A 99 -7.48 11.19 0.79
C GLU A 99 -6.20 11.46 -0.01
N ILE A 100 -5.25 10.51 0.02
CA ILE A 100 -3.99 10.63 -0.73
C ILE A 100 -4.24 10.64 -2.23
N ARG A 101 -5.10 9.74 -2.73
CA ARG A 101 -5.40 9.64 -4.16
C ARG A 101 -6.08 10.89 -4.71
N ASN A 102 -6.92 11.54 -3.91
CA ASN A 102 -7.60 12.77 -4.30
C ASN A 102 -6.62 13.96 -4.48
N ASP A 103 -5.45 13.92 -3.82
CA ASP A 103 -4.38 14.90 -3.99
C ASP A 103 -3.21 14.32 -4.80
N SER A 104 -3.51 13.86 -6.02
CA SER A 104 -2.54 13.21 -6.92
C SER A 104 -1.36 14.10 -7.35
N LEU A 105 -1.40 15.40 -7.04
CA LEU A 105 -0.32 16.34 -7.33
C LEU A 105 0.77 16.33 -6.24
N ALA A 106 0.44 15.89 -5.03
CA ALA A 106 1.39 15.78 -3.94
C ALA A 106 2.27 14.53 -4.10
N ILE A 107 1.65 13.36 -4.20
CA ILE A 107 2.32 12.05 -4.27
C ILE A 107 1.45 11.01 -4.98
N GLY A 108 2.08 10.00 -5.58
CA GLY A 108 1.39 8.81 -6.07
C GLY A 108 1.17 7.78 -4.95
N VAL A 109 0.12 6.96 -5.05
CA VAL A 109 -0.13 5.87 -4.10
C VAL A 109 -0.62 4.61 -4.80
N HIS A 110 0.00 3.47 -4.49
CA HIS A 110 -0.44 2.14 -4.92
C HIS A 110 -0.97 1.35 -3.72
N LEU A 111 -2.13 0.72 -3.90
CA LEU A 111 -2.76 -0.14 -2.89
C LEU A 111 -2.47 -1.62 -3.18
N TYR A 112 -2.05 -2.33 -2.14
CA TYR A 112 -1.97 -3.79 -2.10
C TYR A 112 -2.81 -4.32 -0.95
N TYR A 113 -3.66 -5.31 -1.23
CA TYR A 113 -4.54 -5.89 -0.23
C TYR A 113 -4.89 -7.33 -0.59
N ASN A 114 -4.72 -8.26 0.36
CA ASN A 114 -5.04 -9.68 0.18
C ASN A 114 -4.41 -10.34 -1.06
N GLY A 115 -3.18 -9.99 -1.42
CA GLY A 115 -2.51 -10.53 -2.61
C GLY A 115 -2.96 -9.89 -3.92
N LEU A 116 -3.74 -8.81 -3.86
CA LEU A 116 -4.22 -8.06 -5.01
C LEU A 116 -3.52 -6.69 -5.07
N VAL A 117 -3.52 -6.09 -6.26
CA VAL A 117 -3.03 -4.73 -6.51
C VAL A 117 -4.03 -3.96 -7.39
N GLY A 118 -3.99 -2.63 -7.32
CA GLY A 118 -4.80 -1.75 -8.17
C GLY A 118 -6.30 -1.90 -7.92
N GLN A 119 -7.11 -1.83 -8.97
CA GLN A 119 -8.57 -1.82 -8.85
C GLN A 119 -9.14 -3.05 -8.14
N ALA A 120 -8.55 -4.23 -8.31
CA ALA A 120 -8.99 -5.44 -7.62
C ALA A 120 -8.77 -5.35 -6.10
N ALA A 121 -7.61 -4.82 -5.67
CA ALA A 121 -7.34 -4.56 -4.27
C ALA A 121 -8.30 -3.53 -3.68
N GLU A 122 -8.58 -2.46 -4.44
CA GLU A 122 -9.51 -1.42 -4.03
C GLU A 122 -10.91 -1.96 -3.78
N GLN A 123 -11.46 -2.74 -4.71
CA GLN A 123 -12.81 -3.32 -4.56
C GLN A 123 -12.92 -4.20 -3.32
N VAL A 124 -11.93 -5.05 -3.06
CA VAL A 124 -11.94 -5.92 -1.89
C VAL A 124 -11.77 -5.13 -0.59
N LEU A 125 -10.91 -4.10 -0.60
CA LEU A 125 -10.74 -3.21 0.55
C LEU A 125 -12.01 -2.41 0.85
N ASP A 126 -12.68 -1.90 -0.19
CA ASP A 126 -13.94 -1.15 -0.08
C ASP A 126 -15.03 -1.98 0.59
N VAL A 127 -15.20 -3.23 0.16
CA VAL A 127 -16.14 -4.18 0.77
C VAL A 127 -15.82 -4.39 2.23
N ASP A 128 -14.55 -4.61 2.60
CA ASP A 128 -14.15 -4.82 3.99
C ASP A 128 -14.26 -3.54 4.84
N ALA A 129 -14.08 -2.37 4.26
CA ALA A 129 -14.22 -1.08 4.94
C ALA A 129 -15.69 -0.69 5.21
N HIS A 130 -16.62 -1.16 4.37
CA HIS A 130 -18.05 -0.81 4.47
C HIS A 130 -18.95 -1.97 4.89
N ARG A 131 -18.39 -3.17 5.11
CA ARG A 131 -19.13 -4.28 5.70
C ARG A 131 -19.55 -3.86 7.12
N LYS A 132 -20.85 -3.62 7.30
CA LYS A 132 -21.45 -3.45 8.63
C LYS A 132 -21.13 -4.71 9.44
N GLY A 133 -20.43 -4.53 10.57
CA GLY A 133 -20.32 -5.56 11.59
C GLY A 133 -21.68 -5.87 12.20
#